data_AF-A0A1S2KEY7-F1
#
_entry.id   AF-A0A1S2KEY7-F1
#
_cell.length_a   1.000
_cell.length_b   1.000
_cell.length_c   1.000
_cell.angle_alpha   90.00
_cell.angle_beta   90.00
_cell.angle_gamma   90.00
#
_symmetry.space_group_name_H-M   'P 1'
#
loop_
_entity.id
_entity.type
_entity.pdbx_description
1 polymer ?
#
loop_
_entity_poly.entity_id
_entity_poly.type
_entity_poly.pdbx_seq_one_letter_code
_entity_poly.pdbx_strand_id
1 'polypeptide(L)'
;MTHTTRKHTALPKAQILIEALPWLTRHHGKTVVIKFGGNAMIDDELKAAFAQDVVFLRHAGLRPVVVHGGGPQISAALDRHGIVSEFKAGLRVTTEDAMDVVRMVLAGQVQRELVGLLNQHGPLAVGITGEDAHTITATRHRPRIDGEHVDIGRVGEITALDTGAIEALLADGRIPVVSSIARSQDDGHVYNVNADTAAAALAAALGAETLMVLTDVEGLYEDWPNSDEVISRLTATELEKLLPELSSGMVPKMEGCLHAVRNGVHTARVIDGRVQHSILLEIFTDEGIGTMVVPDTEGGTP
;
A
#
# COMPACT_ATOMS: atom_id res chain seq x y z
N MET A 1 42.55 10.36 35.13
CA MET A 1 42.66 10.58 33.68
C MET A 1 41.26 10.88 33.15
N THR A 2 40.94 12.15 32.95
CA THR A 2 39.69 12.58 32.36
C THR A 2 39.78 12.39 30.85
N HIS A 3 39.26 11.28 30.34
CA HIS A 3 39.06 11.12 28.90
C HIS A 3 37.91 12.04 28.48
N THR A 4 38.23 13.26 28.09
CA THR A 4 37.31 14.11 27.34
C THR A 4 37.23 13.56 25.92
N THR A 5 36.17 12.79 25.65
CA THR A 5 35.81 12.37 24.30
C THR A 5 35.73 13.62 23.41
N ARG A 6 36.51 13.62 22.32
CA ARG A 6 36.49 14.72 21.34
C ARG A 6 35.10 14.77 20.70
N LYS A 7 34.45 15.93 20.76
CA LYS A 7 33.20 16.16 20.04
C LYS A 7 33.50 16.33 18.54
N HIS A 8 32.86 15.52 17.69
CA HIS A 8 32.91 15.63 16.24
C HIS A 8 31.60 16.26 15.73
N THR A 9 31.64 17.08 14.68
CA THR A 9 30.44 17.73 14.11
C THR A 9 29.43 16.74 13.54
N ALA A 10 29.86 15.51 13.25
CA ALA A 10 29.02 14.42 12.75
C ALA A 10 28.35 13.58 13.85
N LEU A 11 28.62 13.85 15.14
CA LEU A 11 28.02 13.09 16.25
C LEU A 11 26.48 13.03 16.20
N PRO A 12 25.74 14.12 15.87
CA PRO A 12 24.28 14.04 15.78
C PRO A 12 23.80 13.04 14.72
N LYS A 13 24.48 12.94 13.57
CA LYS A 13 24.13 11.96 12.52
C LYS A 13 24.35 10.53 13.00
N ALA A 14 25.46 10.27 13.69
CA ALA A 14 25.73 8.95 14.25
C ALA A 14 24.69 8.56 15.33
N GLN A 15 24.27 9.53 16.15
CA GLN A 15 23.27 9.32 17.19
C GLN A 15 21.91 8.91 16.62
N ILE A 16 21.43 9.61 15.57
CA ILE A 16 20.17 9.25 14.87
C ILE A 16 20.21 7.82 14.32
N LEU A 17 21.35 7.41 13.72
CA LEU A 17 21.49 6.04 13.21
C LEU A 17 21.49 4.99 14.32
N ILE A 18 22.09 5.30 15.48
CA ILE A 18 22.11 4.41 16.65
C ILE A 18 20.70 4.29 17.25
N GLU A 19 19.94 5.38 17.31
CA GLU A 19 18.57 5.40 17.81
C GLU A 19 17.62 4.56 16.94
N ALA A 20 17.93 4.38 15.65
CA ALA A 20 17.19 3.50 14.77
C ALA A 20 17.50 1.99 14.95
N LEU A 21 18.60 1.61 15.62
CA LEU A 21 19.02 0.20 15.75
C LEU A 21 17.97 -0.74 16.36
N PRO A 22 17.20 -0.37 17.39
CA PRO A 22 16.16 -1.24 17.95
C PRO A 22 15.08 -1.60 16.91
N TRP A 23 14.69 -0.63 16.09
CA TRP A 23 13.72 -0.82 15.00
C TRP A 23 14.27 -1.70 13.89
N LEU A 24 15.52 -1.45 13.48
CA LEU A 24 16.22 -2.30 12.50
C LEU A 24 16.25 -3.76 12.97
N THR A 25 16.55 -3.99 14.26
CA THR A 25 16.58 -5.34 14.84
C THR A 25 15.19 -5.98 14.86
N ARG A 26 14.16 -5.22 15.26
CA ARG A 26 12.77 -5.70 15.33
C ARG A 26 12.20 -6.10 13.97
N HIS A 27 12.52 -5.32 12.93
CA HIS A 27 11.94 -5.50 11.60
C HIS A 27 12.85 -6.27 10.63
N HIS A 28 14.06 -6.67 11.05
CA HIS A 28 14.96 -7.43 10.20
C HIS A 28 14.29 -8.73 9.68
N GLY A 29 14.34 -8.94 8.37
CA GLY A 29 13.73 -10.08 7.70
C GLY A 29 12.19 -10.05 7.65
N LYS A 30 11.55 -8.99 8.16
CA LYS A 30 10.08 -8.87 8.10
C LYS A 30 9.63 -8.33 6.74
N THR A 31 8.51 -8.87 6.25
CA THR A 31 7.87 -8.39 5.02
C THR A 31 7.01 -7.18 5.34
N VAL A 32 7.11 -6.16 4.50
CA VAL A 32 6.30 -4.94 4.60
C VAL A 32 5.62 -4.71 3.27
N VAL A 33 4.29 -4.65 3.27
CA VAL A 33 3.53 -4.34 2.05
C VAL A 33 3.16 -2.86 2.08
N ILE A 34 3.48 -2.15 1.01
CA ILE A 34 3.30 -0.70 0.93
C ILE A 34 2.39 -0.39 -0.25
N LYS A 35 1.18 0.09 0.04
CA LYS A 35 0.28 0.61 -0.96
C LYS A 35 0.68 2.05 -1.29
N PHE A 36 1.26 2.23 -2.46
CA PHE A 36 1.59 3.53 -3.03
C PHE A 36 0.42 4.09 -3.86
N GLY A 37 -0.04 5.30 -3.55
CA GLY A 37 -1.21 5.91 -4.16
C GLY A 37 -1.39 7.37 -3.75
N GLY A 38 -2.43 8.02 -4.28
CA GLY A 38 -2.75 9.43 -4.00
C GLY A 38 -1.87 10.44 -4.75
N ASN A 39 -1.81 11.65 -4.24
CA ASN A 39 -0.99 12.77 -4.72
C ASN A 39 0.51 12.44 -4.73
N ALA A 40 0.96 11.51 -3.88
CA ALA A 40 2.33 11.01 -3.90
C ALA A 40 2.72 10.41 -5.27
N MET A 41 1.76 9.99 -6.11
CA MET A 41 2.03 9.52 -7.48
C MET A 41 2.16 10.63 -8.51
N ILE A 42 1.83 11.87 -8.17
CA ILE A 42 1.83 13.03 -9.09
C ILE A 42 3.10 13.86 -8.87
N ASP A 43 3.45 14.10 -7.61
CA ASP A 43 4.60 14.92 -7.24
C ASP A 43 5.92 14.16 -7.41
N ASP A 44 6.85 14.72 -8.18
CA ASP A 44 8.14 14.09 -8.48
C ASP A 44 9.07 13.99 -7.27
N GLU A 45 9.01 14.95 -6.34
CA GLU A 45 9.80 14.92 -5.11
C GLU A 45 9.28 13.84 -4.16
N LEU A 46 7.96 13.70 -4.03
CA LEU A 46 7.35 12.63 -3.23
C LEU A 46 7.64 11.24 -3.80
N LYS A 47 7.59 11.07 -5.14
CA LYS A 47 7.98 9.81 -5.80
C LYS A 47 9.46 9.48 -5.55
N ALA A 48 10.34 10.46 -5.62
CA ALA A 48 11.77 10.26 -5.34
C ALA A 48 12.03 9.91 -3.87
N ALA A 49 11.38 10.60 -2.93
CA ALA A 49 11.48 10.30 -1.51
C ALA A 49 10.94 8.89 -1.19
N PHE A 50 9.80 8.52 -1.77
CA PHE A 50 9.25 7.16 -1.65
C PHE A 50 10.23 6.09 -2.14
N ALA A 51 10.85 6.30 -3.30
CA ALA A 51 11.83 5.35 -3.83
C ALA A 51 13.04 5.19 -2.88
N GLN A 52 13.53 6.30 -2.31
CA GLN A 52 14.60 6.27 -1.32
C GLN A 52 14.19 5.51 -0.05
N ASP A 53 12.96 5.72 0.45
CA ASP A 53 12.45 5.03 1.63
C ASP A 53 12.40 3.51 1.41
N VAL A 54 11.81 3.07 0.30
CA VAL A 54 11.66 1.64 0.00
C VAL A 54 13.03 0.98 -0.19
N VAL A 55 13.98 1.68 -0.84
CA VAL A 55 15.37 1.23 -0.97
C VAL A 55 16.06 1.17 0.40
N PHE A 56 15.82 2.16 1.27
CA PHE A 56 16.34 2.16 2.63
C PHE A 56 15.83 0.95 3.41
N LEU A 57 14.52 0.65 3.36
CA LEU A 57 13.95 -0.54 4.00
C LEU A 57 14.62 -1.82 3.52
N ARG A 58 14.87 -1.93 2.21
CA ARG A 58 15.56 -3.09 1.65
C ARG A 58 16.98 -3.24 2.19
N HIS A 59 17.75 -2.14 2.26
CA HIS A 59 19.12 -2.15 2.81
C HIS A 59 19.16 -2.34 4.32
N ALA A 60 18.12 -1.91 5.03
CA ALA A 60 17.91 -2.13 6.46
C ALA A 60 17.55 -3.60 6.81
N GLY A 61 17.42 -4.47 5.81
CA GLY A 61 17.12 -5.90 6.00
C GLY A 61 15.63 -6.23 6.01
N LEU A 62 14.75 -5.27 5.76
CA LEU A 62 13.33 -5.54 5.52
C LEU A 62 13.11 -6.09 4.10
N ARG A 63 11.93 -6.66 3.89
CA ARG A 63 11.48 -7.24 2.62
C ARG A 63 10.27 -6.45 2.10
N PRO A 64 10.48 -5.27 1.47
CA PRO A 64 9.38 -4.44 1.00
C PRO A 64 8.74 -5.03 -0.27
N VAL A 65 7.41 -4.98 -0.32
CA VAL A 65 6.58 -5.23 -1.51
C VAL A 65 5.75 -4.00 -1.76
N VAL A 66 5.87 -3.41 -2.94
CA VAL A 66 5.10 -2.22 -3.32
C VAL A 66 3.88 -2.67 -4.10
N VAL A 67 2.70 -2.19 -3.73
CA VAL A 67 1.47 -2.34 -4.51
C VAL A 67 1.01 -0.94 -4.91
N HIS A 68 0.69 -0.73 -6.19
CA HIS A 68 0.33 0.62 -6.65
C HIS A 68 -1.00 0.66 -7.40
N GLY A 69 -1.65 1.83 -7.33
CA GLY A 69 -2.75 2.20 -8.21
C GLY A 69 -2.29 3.11 -9.35
N GLY A 70 -3.22 3.86 -9.93
CA GLY A 70 -2.91 4.81 -11.00
C GLY A 70 -4.09 5.69 -11.37
N GLY A 71 -4.95 6.03 -10.40
CA GLY A 71 -6.23 6.72 -10.64
C GLY A 71 -6.12 7.95 -11.55
N PRO A 72 -5.28 8.94 -11.23
CA PRO A 72 -5.05 10.12 -12.06
C PRO A 72 -4.54 9.79 -13.47
N GLN A 73 -3.56 8.89 -13.58
CA GLN A 73 -2.93 8.50 -14.85
C GLN A 73 -3.91 7.74 -15.76
N ILE A 74 -4.72 6.85 -15.18
CA ILE A 74 -5.78 6.14 -15.88
C ILE A 74 -6.82 7.13 -16.40
N SER A 75 -7.30 8.04 -15.56
CA SER A 75 -8.28 9.04 -15.98
C SER A 75 -7.76 9.89 -17.15
N ALA A 76 -6.51 10.34 -17.09
CA ALA A 76 -5.87 11.10 -18.17
C ALA A 76 -5.64 10.27 -19.45
N ALA A 77 -5.47 8.96 -19.35
CA ALA A 77 -5.36 8.09 -20.51
C ALA A 77 -6.73 7.82 -21.15
N LEU A 78 -7.74 7.51 -20.34
CA LEU A 78 -9.11 7.28 -20.82
C LEU A 78 -9.65 8.51 -21.56
N ASP A 79 -9.41 9.71 -21.03
CA ASP A 79 -9.79 10.98 -21.68
C ASP A 79 -9.13 11.14 -23.06
N ARG A 80 -7.83 10.86 -23.17
CA ARG A 80 -7.10 10.86 -24.46
C ARG A 80 -7.64 9.85 -25.47
N HIS A 81 -8.24 8.76 -25.00
CA HIS A 81 -8.88 7.74 -25.82
C HIS A 81 -10.39 8.00 -26.05
N GLY A 82 -10.95 9.10 -25.52
CA GLY A 82 -12.37 9.43 -25.63
C GLY A 82 -13.28 8.48 -24.85
N ILE A 83 -12.74 7.76 -23.87
CA ILE A 83 -13.49 6.83 -23.03
C ILE A 83 -13.94 7.55 -21.75
N VAL A 84 -15.24 7.60 -21.51
CA VAL A 84 -15.81 8.25 -20.32
C VAL A 84 -15.43 7.45 -19.08
N SER A 85 -14.81 8.11 -18.11
CA SER A 85 -14.50 7.55 -16.81
C SER A 85 -15.66 7.78 -15.82
N GLU A 86 -16.28 6.71 -15.35
CA GLU A 86 -17.31 6.74 -14.31
C GLU A 86 -16.85 5.96 -13.06
N PHE A 87 -17.31 6.39 -11.88
CA PHE A 87 -17.11 5.66 -10.63
C PHE A 87 -18.46 5.30 -10.00
N LYS A 88 -18.58 4.07 -9.50
CA LYS A 88 -19.73 3.56 -8.74
C LYS A 88 -19.22 2.84 -7.50
N ALA A 89 -19.78 3.16 -6.32
CA ALA A 89 -19.34 2.63 -5.04
C ALA A 89 -17.82 2.74 -4.80
N GLY A 90 -17.21 3.86 -5.20
CA GLY A 90 -15.75 4.08 -5.07
C GLY A 90 -14.88 3.28 -6.05
N LEU A 91 -15.49 2.44 -6.90
CA LEU A 91 -14.81 1.63 -7.90
C LEU A 91 -14.98 2.25 -9.28
N ARG A 92 -13.92 2.23 -10.09
CA ARG A 92 -13.99 2.70 -11.48
C ARG A 92 -14.79 1.69 -12.31
N VAL A 93 -15.89 2.13 -12.90
CA VAL A 93 -16.59 1.33 -13.90
C VAL A 93 -15.62 1.07 -15.05
N THR A 94 -15.34 -0.21 -15.32
CA THR A 94 -14.28 -0.62 -16.23
C THR A 94 -14.89 -1.44 -17.36
N THR A 95 -15.23 -0.82 -18.50
CA THR A 95 -15.64 -1.57 -19.70
C THR A 95 -14.47 -2.39 -20.26
N GLU A 96 -14.72 -3.25 -21.25
CA GLU A 96 -13.64 -3.98 -21.95
C GLU A 96 -12.60 -3.01 -22.53
N ASP A 97 -13.06 -1.99 -23.28
CA ASP A 97 -12.18 -0.97 -23.86
C ASP A 97 -11.42 -0.17 -22.79
N ALA A 98 -12.07 0.14 -21.65
CA ALA A 98 -11.42 0.81 -20.55
C ALA A 98 -10.37 -0.10 -19.88
N MET A 99 -10.61 -1.41 -19.81
CA MET A 99 -9.69 -2.37 -19.18
C MET A 99 -8.36 -2.43 -19.94
N ASP A 100 -8.38 -2.39 -21.27
CA ASP A 100 -7.15 -2.36 -22.07
C ASP A 100 -6.30 -1.11 -21.74
N VAL A 101 -6.92 0.05 -21.64
CA VAL A 101 -6.24 1.30 -21.24
C VAL A 101 -5.74 1.22 -19.79
N VAL A 102 -6.56 0.73 -18.87
CA VAL A 102 -6.19 0.55 -17.46
C VAL A 102 -4.96 -0.35 -17.34
N ARG A 103 -4.95 -1.49 -18.03
CA ARG A 103 -3.83 -2.45 -18.05
C ARG A 103 -2.56 -1.80 -18.58
N MET A 104 -2.64 -1.11 -19.72
CA MET A 104 -1.50 -0.42 -20.33
C MET A 104 -0.91 0.65 -19.40
N VAL A 105 -1.76 1.45 -18.75
CA VAL A 105 -1.31 2.53 -17.87
C VAL A 105 -0.68 1.98 -16.59
N LEU A 106 -1.34 1.04 -15.92
CA LEU A 106 -0.84 0.49 -14.66
C LEU A 106 0.48 -0.26 -14.87
N ALA A 107 0.52 -1.26 -15.77
CA ALA A 107 1.69 -2.10 -15.95
C ALA A 107 2.78 -1.45 -16.83
N GLY A 108 2.38 -0.69 -17.86
CA GLY A 108 3.27 -0.13 -18.87
C GLY A 108 3.79 1.27 -18.57
N GLN A 109 3.11 2.05 -17.73
CA GLN A 109 3.51 3.42 -17.40
C GLN A 109 3.85 3.55 -15.91
N VAL A 110 2.84 3.47 -15.03
CA VAL A 110 3.01 3.78 -13.59
C VAL A 110 3.99 2.82 -12.93
N GLN A 111 3.85 1.52 -13.18
CA GLN A 111 4.77 0.52 -12.66
C GLN A 111 6.20 0.72 -13.17
N ARG A 112 6.36 1.03 -14.46
CA ARG A 112 7.67 1.21 -15.07
C ARG A 112 8.38 2.43 -14.51
N GLU A 113 7.64 3.50 -14.22
CA GLU A 113 8.15 4.69 -13.55
C GLU A 113 8.68 4.35 -12.15
N LEU A 114 7.88 3.66 -11.32
CA LEU A 114 8.29 3.23 -9.97
C LEU A 114 9.49 2.29 -9.99
N VAL A 115 9.48 1.29 -10.87
CA VAL A 115 10.59 0.36 -11.06
C VAL A 115 11.85 1.14 -11.48
N GLY A 116 11.71 2.11 -12.38
CA GLY A 116 12.80 2.98 -12.82
C GLY A 116 13.39 3.78 -11.68
N LEU A 117 12.55 4.45 -10.87
CA LEU A 117 12.98 5.25 -9.71
C LEU A 117 13.72 4.40 -8.68
N LEU A 118 13.16 3.25 -8.29
CA LEU A 118 13.81 2.33 -7.36
C LEU A 118 15.14 1.82 -7.92
N ASN A 119 15.18 1.52 -9.23
CA ASN A 119 16.37 0.96 -9.87
C ASN A 119 17.50 1.98 -10.12
N GLN A 120 17.26 3.28 -9.95
CA GLN A 120 18.34 4.27 -9.91
C GLN A 120 19.32 4.02 -8.75
N HIS A 121 18.87 3.30 -7.72
CA HIS A 121 19.68 2.94 -6.55
C HIS A 121 20.34 1.55 -6.65
N GLY A 122 20.13 0.84 -7.78
CA GLY A 122 20.67 -0.50 -8.02
C GLY A 122 19.62 -1.45 -8.60
N PRO A 123 19.99 -2.67 -9.01
CA PRO A 123 19.05 -3.60 -9.64
C PRO A 123 18.13 -4.26 -8.59
N LEU A 124 17.21 -3.50 -8.02
CA LEU A 124 16.41 -3.93 -6.87
C LEU A 124 14.96 -4.25 -7.27
N ALA A 125 14.29 -3.37 -8.00
CA ALA A 125 12.87 -3.47 -8.28
C ALA A 125 12.56 -4.33 -9.52
N VAL A 126 11.52 -5.15 -9.38
CA VAL A 126 10.94 -5.98 -10.45
C VAL A 126 9.44 -5.77 -10.46
N GLY A 127 8.90 -5.27 -11.57
CA GLY A 127 7.46 -5.07 -11.71
C GLY A 127 6.74 -6.31 -12.21
N ILE A 128 5.65 -6.67 -11.54
CA ILE A 128 4.76 -7.81 -11.84
C ILE A 128 3.28 -7.42 -11.74
N THR A 129 2.41 -8.20 -12.34
CA THR A 129 0.95 -8.08 -12.25
C THR A 129 0.37 -9.39 -11.68
N GLY A 130 -0.93 -9.42 -11.44
CA GLY A 130 -1.62 -10.67 -11.08
C GLY A 130 -1.63 -11.73 -12.19
N GLU A 131 -1.37 -11.33 -13.44
CA GLU A 131 -1.24 -12.26 -14.57
C GLU A 131 0.04 -13.08 -14.46
N ASP A 132 1.12 -12.46 -13.99
CA ASP A 132 2.43 -13.06 -13.89
C ASP A 132 2.43 -14.17 -12.84
N ALA A 133 2.69 -15.40 -13.28
CA ALA A 133 2.69 -16.60 -12.44
C ALA A 133 1.41 -16.75 -11.58
N HIS A 134 0.27 -16.25 -12.07
CA HIS A 134 -1.03 -16.35 -11.38
C HIS A 134 -1.06 -15.65 -10.00
N THR A 135 -0.20 -14.65 -9.80
CA THR A 135 -0.01 -13.96 -8.51
C THR A 135 -1.33 -13.47 -7.90
N ILE A 136 -2.26 -12.94 -8.72
CA ILE A 136 -3.59 -12.51 -8.28
C ILE A 136 -4.64 -13.06 -9.24
N THR A 137 -5.58 -13.84 -8.71
CA THR A 137 -6.76 -14.33 -9.41
C THR A 137 -8.00 -13.61 -8.90
N ALA A 138 -8.89 -13.21 -9.80
CA ALA A 138 -10.15 -12.59 -9.45
C ALA A 138 -11.33 -13.11 -10.28
N THR A 139 -12.52 -13.00 -9.71
CA THR A 139 -13.81 -13.13 -10.43
C THR A 139 -14.45 -11.76 -10.58
N ARG A 140 -15.48 -11.64 -11.42
CA ARG A 140 -16.22 -10.39 -11.60
C ARG A 140 -16.84 -9.90 -10.28
N HIS A 141 -16.48 -8.69 -9.89
CA HIS A 141 -17.08 -8.01 -8.74
C HIS A 141 -18.38 -7.30 -9.14
N ARG A 142 -19.42 -7.50 -8.34
CA ARG A 142 -20.71 -6.82 -8.48
C ARG A 142 -21.09 -6.16 -7.15
N PRO A 143 -20.63 -4.92 -6.87
CA PRO A 143 -20.91 -4.27 -5.61
C PRO A 143 -22.41 -4.07 -5.43
N ARG A 144 -22.84 -4.05 -4.17
CA ARG A 144 -24.23 -3.78 -3.81
C ARG A 144 -24.44 -2.28 -3.71
N ILE A 145 -25.28 -1.72 -4.58
CA ILE A 145 -25.62 -0.28 -4.63
C ILE A 145 -27.15 -0.20 -4.51
N ASP A 146 -27.65 0.56 -3.53
CA ASP A 146 -29.08 0.72 -3.27
C ASP A 146 -29.85 -0.61 -3.11
N GLY A 147 -29.17 -1.65 -2.62
CA GLY A 147 -29.76 -2.97 -2.39
C GLY A 147 -29.59 -3.96 -3.55
N GLU A 148 -29.08 -3.54 -4.71
CA GLU A 148 -28.94 -4.37 -5.90
C GLU A 148 -27.48 -4.60 -6.28
N HIS A 149 -27.18 -5.77 -6.86
CA HIS A 149 -25.86 -6.06 -7.40
C HIS A 149 -25.70 -5.40 -8.77
N VAL A 150 -24.79 -4.43 -8.86
CA VAL A 150 -24.56 -3.66 -10.09
C VAL A 150 -23.35 -4.20 -10.83
N ASP A 151 -23.49 -4.45 -12.13
CA ASP A 151 -22.35 -4.77 -12.99
C ASP A 151 -21.57 -3.49 -13.31
N ILE A 152 -20.31 -3.45 -12.87
CA ILE A 152 -19.39 -2.34 -13.10
C ILE A 152 -18.28 -2.74 -14.11
N GLY A 153 -18.50 -3.81 -14.86
CA GLY A 153 -17.61 -4.30 -15.90
C GLY A 153 -16.47 -5.17 -15.38
N ARG A 154 -15.27 -4.99 -15.95
CA ARG A 154 -14.00 -5.66 -15.64
C ARG A 154 -13.38 -5.16 -14.34
N VAL A 155 -14.17 -5.14 -13.26
CA VAL A 155 -13.69 -4.96 -11.90
C VAL A 155 -13.68 -6.30 -11.19
N GLY A 156 -12.59 -6.60 -10.49
CA GLY A 156 -12.33 -7.92 -9.92
C GLY A 156 -12.44 -7.98 -8.41
N GLU A 157 -12.97 -9.09 -7.92
CA GLU A 157 -12.93 -9.53 -6.53
C GLU A 157 -11.93 -10.67 -6.42
N ILE A 158 -10.90 -10.49 -5.58
CA ILE A 158 -9.80 -11.46 -5.46
C ILE A 158 -10.35 -12.78 -4.91
N THR A 159 -10.10 -13.87 -5.62
CA THR A 159 -10.51 -15.23 -5.22
C THR A 159 -9.34 -16.11 -4.81
N ALA A 160 -8.14 -15.83 -5.32
CA ALA A 160 -6.92 -16.55 -4.94
C ALA A 160 -5.67 -15.70 -5.13
N LEU A 161 -4.67 -15.97 -4.31
CA LEU A 161 -3.33 -15.39 -4.37
C LEU A 161 -2.29 -16.52 -4.40
N ASP A 162 -1.33 -16.42 -5.31
CA ASP A 162 -0.13 -17.25 -5.32
C ASP A 162 1.09 -16.36 -5.05
N THR A 163 1.67 -16.47 -3.86
CA THR A 163 2.78 -15.62 -3.43
C THR A 163 4.13 -16.14 -3.90
N GLY A 164 4.22 -17.31 -4.52
CA GLY A 164 5.51 -17.98 -4.78
C GLY A 164 6.47 -17.14 -5.62
N ALA A 165 5.96 -16.43 -6.63
CA ALA A 165 6.77 -15.53 -7.44
C ALA A 165 7.28 -14.31 -6.65
N ILE A 166 6.43 -13.73 -5.79
CA ILE A 166 6.80 -12.60 -4.92
C ILE A 166 7.84 -13.05 -3.90
N GLU A 167 7.64 -14.19 -3.26
CA GLU A 167 8.56 -14.74 -2.26
C GLU A 167 9.93 -15.07 -2.86
N ALA A 168 9.96 -15.63 -4.09
CA ALA A 168 11.20 -15.88 -4.80
C ALA A 168 11.98 -14.58 -5.09
N LEU A 169 11.28 -13.52 -5.53
CA LEU A 169 11.88 -12.20 -5.73
C LEU A 169 12.41 -11.62 -4.42
N LEU A 170 11.65 -11.69 -3.34
CA LEU A 170 12.08 -11.25 -2.02
C LEU A 170 13.31 -12.03 -1.50
N ALA A 171 13.37 -13.34 -1.76
CA ALA A 171 14.49 -14.19 -1.38
C ALA A 171 15.78 -13.86 -2.16
N ASP A 172 15.67 -13.51 -3.44
CA ASP A 172 16.78 -12.98 -4.25
C ASP A 172 17.12 -11.51 -3.92
N GLY A 173 16.35 -10.92 -3.00
CA GLY A 173 16.58 -9.58 -2.52
C GLY A 173 16.09 -8.47 -3.42
N ARG A 174 15.13 -8.79 -4.30
CA ARG A 174 14.41 -7.82 -5.12
C ARG A 174 13.27 -7.17 -4.34
N ILE A 175 12.74 -6.11 -4.93
CA ILE A 175 11.58 -5.35 -4.46
C ILE A 175 10.46 -5.56 -5.49
N PRO A 176 9.48 -6.45 -5.22
CA PRO A 176 8.34 -6.63 -6.10
C PRO A 176 7.49 -5.36 -6.15
N VAL A 177 7.19 -4.89 -7.36
CA VAL A 177 6.29 -3.75 -7.60
C VAL A 177 5.05 -4.25 -8.33
N VAL A 178 3.96 -4.45 -7.60
CA VAL A 178 2.74 -5.11 -8.07
C VAL A 178 1.72 -4.08 -8.56
N SER A 179 1.30 -4.20 -9.83
CA SER A 179 0.13 -3.49 -10.34
C SER A 179 -1.14 -4.21 -9.96
N SER A 180 -2.18 -3.48 -9.54
CA SER A 180 -3.47 -4.04 -9.10
C SER A 180 -4.36 -4.54 -10.25
N ILE A 181 -3.83 -5.47 -11.04
CA ILE A 181 -4.49 -6.19 -12.13
C ILE A 181 -4.51 -7.66 -11.75
N ALA A 182 -5.65 -8.33 -11.90
CA ALA A 182 -5.78 -9.75 -11.62
C ALA A 182 -6.12 -10.55 -12.89
N ARG A 183 -5.63 -11.79 -12.94
CA ARG A 183 -6.08 -12.77 -13.93
C ARG A 183 -7.55 -13.12 -13.65
N SER A 184 -8.36 -13.18 -14.69
CA SER A 184 -9.73 -13.67 -14.57
C SER A 184 -9.75 -15.17 -14.25
N GLN A 185 -10.62 -15.56 -13.32
CA GLN A 185 -11.02 -16.95 -13.10
C GLN A 185 -12.15 -17.37 -14.05
N ASP A 186 -12.93 -16.39 -14.51
CA ASP A 186 -14.17 -16.62 -15.25
C ASP A 186 -13.92 -16.80 -16.76
N ASP A 187 -12.85 -16.19 -17.27
CA ASP A 187 -12.45 -16.21 -18.67
C ASP A 187 -10.94 -15.95 -18.85
N GLY A 188 -10.49 -15.81 -20.09
CA GLY A 188 -9.08 -15.58 -20.44
C GLY A 188 -8.62 -14.11 -20.38
N HIS A 189 -9.41 -13.22 -19.77
CA HIS A 189 -9.10 -11.79 -19.69
C HIS A 189 -8.57 -11.41 -18.29
N VAL A 190 -8.59 -10.11 -17.98
CA VAL A 190 -8.09 -9.55 -16.74
C VAL A 190 -9.13 -8.66 -16.07
N TYR A 191 -8.95 -8.44 -14.78
CA TYR A 191 -9.75 -7.53 -13.98
C TYR A 191 -8.89 -6.41 -13.39
N ASN A 192 -9.46 -5.20 -13.37
CA ASN A 192 -8.99 -4.10 -12.56
C ASN A 192 -9.38 -4.35 -11.10
N VAL A 193 -8.42 -4.32 -10.19
CA VAL A 193 -8.66 -4.54 -8.75
C VAL A 193 -8.33 -3.25 -8.00
N ASN A 194 -9.11 -2.94 -6.97
CA ASN A 194 -8.80 -1.83 -6.08
C ASN A 194 -7.41 -2.05 -5.44
N ALA A 195 -6.52 -1.06 -5.54
CA ALA A 195 -5.14 -1.20 -5.07
C ALA A 195 -5.02 -1.32 -3.54
N ASP A 196 -5.93 -0.72 -2.77
CA ASP A 196 -5.98 -0.87 -1.30
C ASP A 196 -6.40 -2.30 -0.94
N THR A 197 -7.42 -2.85 -1.60
CA THR A 197 -7.84 -4.25 -1.44
C THR A 197 -6.75 -5.24 -1.86
N ALA A 198 -6.10 -5.00 -3.00
CA ALA A 198 -5.00 -5.85 -3.48
C ALA A 198 -3.80 -5.84 -2.53
N ALA A 199 -3.45 -4.67 -1.98
CA ALA A 199 -2.38 -4.55 -1.00
C ALA A 199 -2.71 -5.29 0.30
N ALA A 200 -3.94 -5.14 0.81
CA ALA A 200 -4.39 -5.83 2.00
C ALA A 200 -4.38 -7.35 1.85
N ALA A 201 -4.92 -7.86 0.74
CA ALA A 201 -4.98 -9.29 0.46
C ALA A 201 -3.56 -9.87 0.29
N LEU A 202 -2.66 -9.18 -0.43
CA LEU A 202 -1.26 -9.58 -0.55
C LEU A 202 -0.53 -9.55 0.79
N ALA A 203 -0.75 -8.54 1.63
CA ALA A 203 -0.15 -8.45 2.95
C ALA A 203 -0.55 -9.65 3.83
N ALA A 204 -1.83 -10.00 3.83
CA ALA A 204 -2.31 -11.19 4.53
C ALA A 204 -1.69 -12.48 3.98
N ALA A 205 -1.71 -12.67 2.66
CA ALA A 205 -1.16 -13.87 2.02
C ALA A 205 0.36 -14.05 2.24
N LEU A 206 1.11 -12.94 2.32
CA LEU A 206 2.55 -12.95 2.57
C LEU A 206 2.93 -13.06 4.06
N GLY A 207 1.95 -13.06 4.97
CA GLY A 207 2.19 -12.99 6.41
C GLY A 207 3.02 -11.75 6.78
N ALA A 208 2.66 -10.60 6.18
CA ALA A 208 3.41 -9.37 6.37
C ALA A 208 3.38 -8.90 7.83
N GLU A 209 4.48 -8.30 8.27
CA GLU A 209 4.54 -7.64 9.59
C GLU A 209 3.67 -6.40 9.61
N THR A 210 3.66 -5.65 8.50
CA THR A 210 2.85 -4.46 8.40
C THR A 210 2.36 -4.20 6.98
N LEU A 211 1.13 -3.70 6.90
CA LEU A 211 0.58 -3.06 5.71
C LEU A 211 0.64 -1.55 5.91
N MET A 212 1.25 -0.83 4.98
CA MET A 212 1.27 0.64 4.96
C MET A 212 0.47 1.16 3.79
N VAL A 213 -0.51 2.01 4.06
CA VAL A 213 -1.37 2.62 3.05
C VAL A 213 -1.10 4.12 3.02
N LEU A 214 -0.48 4.59 1.93
CA LEU A 214 -0.28 6.02 1.73
C LEU A 214 -1.59 6.66 1.24
N THR A 215 -1.92 7.81 1.82
CA THR A 215 -3.13 8.57 1.53
C THR A 215 -2.84 10.08 1.46
N ASP A 216 -3.85 10.87 1.08
CA ASP A 216 -3.74 12.33 0.89
C ASP A 216 -4.26 13.14 2.09
N VAL A 217 -4.39 12.48 3.23
CA VAL A 217 -4.84 13.03 4.52
C VAL A 217 -3.92 12.53 5.63
N GLU A 218 -3.94 13.18 6.78
CA GLU A 218 -3.01 12.89 7.87
C GLU A 218 -3.19 11.49 8.47
N GLY A 219 -4.44 11.01 8.49
CA GLY A 219 -4.82 9.69 8.96
C GLY A 219 -6.35 9.55 8.96
N LEU A 220 -6.88 8.71 9.84
CA LEU A 220 -8.30 8.65 10.13
C LEU A 220 -8.68 9.70 11.17
N TYR A 221 -9.56 10.62 10.81
CA TYR A 221 -10.10 11.62 11.72
C TYR A 221 -11.18 11.03 12.63
N GLU A 222 -11.24 11.47 13.89
CA GLU A 222 -12.22 10.97 14.87
C GLU A 222 -13.67 11.39 14.53
N ASP A 223 -13.86 12.62 14.08
CA ASP A 223 -15.19 13.17 13.77
C ASP A 223 -15.12 14.11 12.54
N TRP A 224 -14.87 13.56 11.36
CA TRP A 224 -14.86 14.34 10.12
C TRP A 224 -16.30 14.69 9.67
N PRO A 225 -16.63 15.95 9.31
CA PRO A 225 -15.74 17.11 9.11
C PRO A 225 -15.68 18.09 10.30
N ASN A 226 -16.12 17.68 11.49
CA ASN A 226 -16.22 18.55 12.66
C ASN A 226 -14.89 18.71 13.42
N SER A 227 -13.96 17.75 13.27
CA SER A 227 -12.63 17.71 13.88
C SER A 227 -11.57 17.24 12.87
N ASP A 228 -10.36 17.78 13.02
CA ASP A 228 -9.14 17.37 12.33
C ASP A 228 -8.23 16.52 13.23
N GLU A 229 -8.70 16.11 14.41
CA GLU A 229 -7.95 15.21 15.30
C GLU A 229 -7.83 13.80 14.69
N VAL A 230 -6.59 13.36 14.52
CA VAL A 230 -6.26 12.04 13.96
C VAL A 230 -6.22 11.00 15.06
N ILE A 231 -6.96 9.91 14.85
CA ILE A 231 -6.87 8.75 15.72
C ILE A 231 -5.53 8.07 15.48
N SER A 232 -4.63 8.12 16.46
CA SER A 232 -3.29 7.51 16.34
C SER A 232 -3.31 5.98 16.32
N ARG A 233 -4.25 5.36 17.05
CA ARG A 233 -4.34 3.90 17.17
C ARG A 233 -5.77 3.40 17.37
N LEU A 234 -6.11 2.31 16.69
CA LEU A 234 -7.37 1.57 16.80
C LEU A 234 -7.13 0.06 16.87
N THR A 235 -7.97 -0.64 17.61
CA THR A 235 -8.15 -2.09 17.48
C THR A 235 -9.06 -2.43 16.29
N ALA A 236 -9.00 -3.67 15.83
CA ALA A 236 -9.85 -4.17 14.75
C ALA A 236 -11.35 -3.99 15.07
N THR A 237 -11.78 -4.26 16.30
CA THR A 237 -13.18 -4.10 16.72
C THR A 237 -13.61 -2.64 16.82
N GLU A 238 -12.73 -1.74 17.24
CA GLU A 238 -13.04 -0.30 17.25
C GLU A 238 -13.21 0.23 15.82
N LEU A 239 -12.31 -0.16 14.92
CA LEU A 239 -12.40 0.23 13.52
C LEU A 239 -13.69 -0.27 12.86
N GLU A 240 -14.07 -1.52 13.11
CA GLU A 240 -15.29 -2.12 12.56
C GLU A 240 -16.55 -1.32 12.92
N LYS A 241 -16.60 -0.72 14.11
CA LYS A 241 -17.71 0.15 14.53
C LYS A 241 -17.71 1.50 13.82
N LEU A 242 -16.54 2.03 13.48
CA LEU A 242 -16.39 3.32 12.81
C LEU A 242 -16.67 3.24 11.30
N LEU A 243 -16.42 2.08 10.67
CA LEU A 243 -16.55 1.89 9.22
C LEU A 243 -17.83 2.46 8.59
N PRO A 244 -19.04 2.26 9.15
CA PRO A 244 -20.28 2.78 8.56
C PRO A 244 -20.37 4.31 8.53
N GLU A 245 -19.59 5.00 9.37
CA GLU A 245 -19.62 6.45 9.54
C GLU A 245 -18.56 7.16 8.68
N LEU A 246 -17.65 6.40 8.07
CA LEU A 246 -16.53 6.96 7.33
C LEU A 246 -16.93 7.52 5.96
N SER A 247 -16.14 8.48 5.50
CA SER A 247 -16.25 9.01 4.14
C SER A 247 -15.91 7.95 3.08
N SER A 248 -16.58 8.02 1.93
CA SER A 248 -16.48 7.03 0.85
C SER A 248 -15.07 6.77 0.32
N GLY A 249 -14.16 7.75 0.41
CA GLY A 249 -12.76 7.59 0.02
C GLY A 249 -11.90 6.89 1.08
N MET A 250 -12.30 6.95 2.35
CA MET A 250 -11.56 6.36 3.47
C MET A 250 -11.99 4.92 3.75
N VAL A 251 -13.27 4.59 3.51
CA VAL A 251 -13.83 3.23 3.64
C VAL A 251 -12.92 2.15 3.04
N PRO A 252 -12.54 2.17 1.74
CA PRO A 252 -11.74 1.08 1.17
C PRO A 252 -10.34 0.93 1.80
N LYS A 253 -9.75 2.03 2.31
CA LYS A 253 -8.44 2.01 2.99
C LYS A 253 -8.55 1.33 4.34
N MET A 254 -9.58 1.70 5.10
CA MET A 254 -9.82 1.16 6.43
C MET A 254 -10.35 -0.27 6.38
N GLU A 255 -11.20 -0.61 5.41
CA GLU A 255 -11.59 -2.00 5.14
C GLU A 255 -10.38 -2.86 4.78
N GLY A 256 -9.46 -2.34 3.97
CA GLY A 256 -8.19 -3.02 3.68
C GLY A 256 -7.34 -3.24 4.93
N CYS A 257 -7.21 -2.22 5.79
CA CYS A 257 -6.49 -2.34 7.07
C CYS A 257 -7.15 -3.37 7.99
N LEU A 258 -8.47 -3.32 8.14
CA LEU A 258 -9.23 -4.27 8.94
C LEU A 258 -9.06 -5.69 8.41
N HIS A 259 -9.19 -5.89 7.09
CA HIS A 259 -8.99 -7.18 6.43
C HIS A 259 -7.58 -7.72 6.70
N ALA A 260 -6.54 -6.92 6.48
CA ALA A 260 -5.15 -7.33 6.70
C ALA A 260 -4.93 -7.81 8.13
N VAL A 261 -5.35 -7.01 9.11
CA VAL A 261 -5.17 -7.31 10.54
C VAL A 261 -5.95 -8.55 10.97
N ARG A 262 -7.21 -8.68 10.53
CA ARG A 262 -8.04 -9.87 10.80
C ARG A 262 -7.48 -11.14 10.18
N ASN A 263 -6.65 -11.02 9.14
CA ASN A 263 -6.04 -12.14 8.43
C ASN A 263 -4.54 -12.30 8.70
N GLY A 264 -4.09 -11.85 9.88
CA GLY A 264 -2.77 -12.21 10.41
C GLY A 264 -1.65 -11.19 10.19
N VAL A 265 -1.92 -10.04 9.57
CA VAL A 265 -0.95 -8.94 9.53
C VAL A 265 -0.87 -8.29 10.92
N HIS A 266 0.34 -8.14 11.47
CA HIS A 266 0.50 -7.65 12.85
C HIS A 266 0.02 -6.21 13.04
N THR A 267 0.23 -5.34 12.05
CA THR A 267 -0.24 -3.95 12.09
C THR A 267 -0.64 -3.48 10.69
N ALA A 268 -1.68 -2.66 10.57
CA ALA A 268 -1.96 -1.91 9.35
C ALA A 268 -1.92 -0.42 9.67
N ARG A 269 -1.36 0.39 8.77
CA ARG A 269 -1.06 1.81 9.02
C ARG A 269 -1.57 2.64 7.85
N VAL A 270 -2.30 3.69 8.14
CA VAL A 270 -2.70 4.71 7.16
C VAL A 270 -1.90 5.97 7.45
N ILE A 271 -1.06 6.38 6.50
CA ILE A 271 -0.11 7.48 6.68
C ILE A 271 -0.23 8.52 5.57
N ASP A 272 0.10 9.77 5.88
CA ASP A 272 0.12 10.86 4.91
C ASP A 272 1.27 10.68 3.90
N GLY A 273 0.91 10.42 2.65
CA GLY A 273 1.86 10.30 1.55
C GLY A 273 2.40 11.66 1.07
N ARG A 274 1.85 12.78 1.54
CA ARG A 274 2.30 14.14 1.20
C ARG A 274 3.51 14.59 2.02
N VAL A 275 3.83 13.87 3.09
CA VAL A 275 5.01 14.11 3.93
C VAL A 275 6.19 13.34 3.35
N GLN A 276 7.28 14.04 3.03
CA GLN A 276 8.52 13.39 2.58
C GLN A 276 9.04 12.44 3.67
N HIS A 277 9.47 11.26 3.24
CA HIS A 277 9.99 10.22 4.12
C HIS A 277 9.00 9.68 5.16
N SER A 278 7.68 9.77 4.90
CA SER A 278 6.63 9.32 5.81
C SER A 278 6.76 7.86 6.21
N ILE A 279 7.24 6.99 5.32
CA ILE A 279 7.47 5.57 5.63
C ILE A 279 8.57 5.42 6.68
N LEU A 280 9.66 6.19 6.57
CA LEU A 280 10.76 6.11 7.53
C LEU A 280 10.37 6.73 8.88
N LEU A 281 9.63 7.84 8.87
CA LEU A 281 9.07 8.43 10.08
C LEU A 281 8.20 7.42 10.82
N GLU A 282 7.35 6.69 10.10
CA GLU A 282 6.44 5.71 10.71
C GLU A 282 7.11 4.40 11.17
N ILE A 283 8.22 3.98 10.56
CA ILE A 283 8.92 2.74 10.95
C ILE A 283 9.95 2.97 12.05
N PHE A 284 10.62 4.13 12.05
CA PHE A 284 11.83 4.35 12.85
C PHE A 284 11.65 5.38 13.97
N THR A 285 10.43 5.82 14.27
CA THR A 285 10.15 6.77 15.35
C THR A 285 8.99 6.32 16.25
N ASP A 286 8.98 6.81 17.49
CA ASP A 286 7.89 6.59 18.44
C ASP A 286 6.74 7.61 18.25
N GLU A 287 6.96 8.69 17.49
CA GLU A 287 5.99 9.77 17.24
C GLU A 287 4.99 9.40 16.12
N GLY A 288 4.61 8.10 16.03
CA GLY A 288 3.87 7.48 14.92
C GLY A 288 2.90 8.43 14.20
N ILE A 289 3.03 8.49 12.87
CA ILE A 289 2.26 9.41 12.04
C ILE A 289 1.02 8.71 11.47
N GLY A 290 -0.11 9.39 11.52
CA GLY A 290 -1.37 8.85 11.02
C GLY A 290 -2.02 7.84 11.96
N THR A 291 -2.64 6.81 11.40
CA THR A 291 -3.49 5.86 12.15
C THR A 291 -2.96 4.45 12.05
N MET A 292 -2.74 3.83 13.21
CA MET A 292 -2.35 2.42 13.33
C MET A 292 -3.53 1.53 13.75
N VAL A 293 -3.83 0.53 12.94
CA VAL A 293 -4.79 -0.53 13.24
C VAL A 293 -4.05 -1.78 13.72
N VAL A 294 -4.49 -2.35 14.84
CA VAL A 294 -3.90 -3.55 15.44
C VAL A 294 -4.97 -4.62 15.70
N PRO A 295 -4.58 -5.90 15.84
CA PRO A 295 -5.51 -6.94 16.26
C PRO A 295 -6.13 -6.60 17.61
N ASP A 296 -7.35 -7.09 17.85
CA ASP A 296 -7.88 -7.14 19.21
C ASP A 296 -6.94 -8.03 20.02
N THR A 297 -6.36 -7.52 21.10
CA THR A 297 -5.55 -8.36 21.98
C THR A 297 -6.42 -9.50 22.53
N GLU A 298 -6.06 -10.76 22.26
CA GLU A 298 -6.43 -11.84 23.17
C GLU A 298 -5.88 -11.48 24.54
N GLY A 299 -6.72 -11.51 25.58
CA GLY A 299 -6.36 -11.07 26.92
C GLY A 299 -5.04 -11.66 27.41
N GLY A 300 -3.99 -10.85 27.40
CA GLY A 300 -2.74 -11.06 28.11
C GLY A 300 -2.58 -9.92 29.11
N THR A 301 -2.73 -10.23 30.39
CA THR A 301 -2.44 -9.34 31.53
C THR A 301 -1.03 -8.74 31.44
N PRO A 302 -0.77 -7.59 32.11
CA PRO A 302 0.45 -6.80 31.96
C PRO A 302 1.73 -7.54 32.38
#